data_AF-A0A8T3BY66-F1
#
_entry.id   AF-A0A8T3BY66-F1
#
_cell.length_a   1.000
_cell.length_b   1.000
_cell.length_c   1.000
_cell.angle_alpha   90.00
_cell.angle_beta   90.00
_cell.angle_gamma   90.00
#
_symmetry.space_group_name_H-M   'P 1'
#
loop_
_entity.id
_entity.type
_entity.pdbx_description
1 polymer ?
#
loop_
_entity_poly.entity_id
_entity_poly.type
_entity_poly.pdbx_seq_one_letter_code
_entity_poly.pdbx_strand_id
1 'polypeptide(L)'
;MTRVLLLVFIFSMIIKLAEPNTKTQCGVAQTAFGMCVPYLIGWDRILSPQCCMAVRSVKELSRTPTAQNSICKCLERMVVKIGRIDQCRATSLAVRCRVHGSIIPTGNRFSCRT
;
A
#
# COMPACT_ATOMS: atom_id res chain seq x y z
N MET A 1 27.73 -37.91 6.73
CA MET A 1 27.89 -36.47 6.39
C MET A 1 27.05 -36.07 5.16
N THR A 2 27.01 -36.89 4.11
CA THR A 2 26.20 -36.69 2.88
C THR A 2 24.70 -36.56 3.13
N ARG A 3 24.11 -37.34 4.05
CA ARG A 3 22.68 -37.26 4.40
C ARG A 3 22.31 -35.95 5.11
N VAL A 4 23.22 -35.43 5.94
CA VAL A 4 23.03 -34.15 6.65
C VAL A 4 23.14 -32.98 5.68
N LEU A 5 24.10 -33.04 4.75
CA LEU A 5 24.23 -32.06 3.67
C LEU A 5 23.00 -32.02 2.77
N LEU A 6 22.44 -33.19 2.42
CA LEU A 6 21.17 -33.29 1.67
C LEU A 6 20.00 -32.66 2.41
N LEU A 7 19.86 -32.94 3.71
CA LEU A 7 18.79 -32.36 4.53
C LEU A 7 18.93 -30.83 4.67
N VAL A 8 20.15 -30.31 4.82
CA VAL A 8 20.42 -28.86 4.87
C VAL A 8 20.16 -28.19 3.51
N PHE A 9 20.46 -28.86 2.40
CA PHE A 9 20.16 -28.37 1.05
C PHE A 9 18.64 -28.30 0.79
N ILE A 10 17.90 -29.33 1.21
CA ILE A 10 16.44 -29.36 1.09
C ILE A 10 15.82 -28.28 1.99
N PHE A 11 16.29 -28.13 3.23
CA PHE A 11 15.76 -27.14 4.18
C PHE A 11 16.05 -25.70 3.74
N SER A 12 17.21 -25.42 3.16
CA SER A 12 17.57 -24.09 2.66
C SER A 12 16.77 -23.65 1.42
N MET A 13 16.21 -24.59 0.65
CA MET A 13 15.31 -24.27 -0.46
C MET A 13 13.91 -23.87 0.03
N ILE A 14 13.45 -24.38 1.17
CA ILE A 14 12.13 -24.07 1.75
C ILE A 14 12.07 -22.63 2.28
N ILE A 15 13.19 -22.09 2.79
CA ILE A 15 13.23 -20.74 3.39
C ILE A 15 13.14 -19.64 2.32
N LYS A 16 13.40 -19.95 1.04
CA LYS A 16 13.34 -18.96 -0.05
C LYS A 16 11.94 -18.64 -0.55
N LEU A 17 10.90 -19.32 -0.04
CA LEU A 17 9.51 -19.13 -0.43
C LEU A 17 8.65 -18.58 0.71
N ALA A 18 9.21 -17.71 1.54
CA ALA A 18 8.43 -16.72 2.25
C ALA A 18 8.54 -15.39 1.49
N GLU A 19 8.10 -15.37 0.22
CA GLU A 19 7.55 -14.11 -0.27
C GLU A 19 6.39 -13.81 0.69
N PRO A 20 6.38 -12.67 1.40
CA PRO A 20 5.13 -12.22 1.97
C PRO A 20 4.15 -12.23 0.79
N ASN A 21 2.89 -12.61 1.00
CA ASN A 21 1.83 -12.58 -0.01
C ASN A 21 1.54 -11.12 -0.45
N THR A 22 2.57 -10.43 -0.94
CA THR A 22 2.68 -9.01 -1.25
C THR A 22 1.82 -8.69 -2.44
N LYS A 23 1.69 -9.62 -3.39
CA LYS A 23 0.78 -9.48 -4.54
C LYS A 23 -0.68 -9.39 -4.09
N THR A 24 -1.08 -10.20 -3.11
CA THR A 24 -2.43 -10.16 -2.53
C THR A 24 -2.65 -8.86 -1.74
N GLN A 25 -1.70 -8.47 -0.88
CA GLN A 25 -1.81 -7.24 -0.08
C GLN A 25 -1.79 -5.97 -0.93
N CYS A 26 -1.03 -5.97 -2.03
CA CYS A 26 -0.98 -4.89 -3.01
C CYS A 26 -2.34 -4.68 -3.69
N GLY A 27 -2.95 -5.76 -4.18
CA GLY A 27 -4.28 -5.71 -4.79
C GLY A 27 -5.33 -5.20 -3.79
N VAL A 28 -5.32 -5.73 -2.57
CA VAL A 28 -6.23 -5.26 -1.50
C VAL A 28 -6.02 -3.78 -1.19
N ALA A 29 -4.77 -3.33 -1.06
CA ALA A 29 -4.46 -1.92 -0.79
C ALA A 29 -4.90 -1.00 -1.94
N GLN A 30 -4.71 -1.42 -3.19
CA GLN A 30 -5.16 -0.67 -4.36
C GLN A 30 -6.69 -0.62 -4.46
N THR A 31 -7.38 -1.73 -4.23
CA THR A 31 -8.85 -1.77 -4.17
C THR A 31 -9.40 -0.87 -3.07
N ALA A 32 -8.82 -0.95 -1.87
CA ALA A 32 -9.18 -0.08 -0.76
C ALA A 32 -8.96 1.40 -1.12
N PHE A 33 -7.74 1.77 -1.53
CA PHE A 33 -7.43 3.15 -1.89
C PHE A 33 -8.24 3.66 -3.10
N GLY A 34 -8.68 2.76 -3.98
CA GLY A 34 -9.59 3.03 -5.09
C GLY A 34 -10.87 3.76 -4.68
N MET A 35 -11.37 3.50 -3.46
CA MET A 35 -12.56 4.16 -2.90
C MET A 35 -12.37 5.68 -2.70
N CYS A 36 -11.12 6.15 -2.66
CA CYS A 36 -10.79 7.56 -2.52
C CYS A 36 -10.57 8.28 -3.86
N VAL A 37 -10.38 7.52 -4.95
CA VAL A 37 -10.01 8.07 -6.25
C VAL A 37 -11.02 9.09 -6.76
N PRO A 38 -12.35 8.86 -6.74
CA PRO A 38 -13.33 9.85 -7.20
C PRO A 38 -13.20 11.21 -6.48
N TYR A 39 -12.97 11.21 -5.17
CA TYR A 39 -12.73 12.44 -4.40
C TYR A 39 -11.39 13.09 -4.78
N LEU A 40 -10.34 12.29 -4.91
CA LEU A 40 -8.98 12.74 -5.24
C LEU A 40 -8.86 13.34 -6.63
N ILE A 41 -9.66 12.88 -7.60
CA ILE A 41 -9.66 13.41 -8.98
C ILE A 41 -10.71 14.52 -9.20
N GLY A 42 -11.42 14.90 -8.13
CA GLY A 42 -12.42 15.97 -8.13
C GLY A 42 -13.80 15.59 -8.67
N TRP A 43 -14.08 14.31 -8.92
CA TRP A 43 -15.42 13.84 -9.29
C TRP A 43 -16.39 13.97 -8.12
N ASP A 44 -16.00 13.48 -6.95
CA ASP A 44 -16.77 13.66 -5.72
C ASP A 44 -16.34 14.93 -5.01
N ARG A 45 -17.30 15.78 -4.65
CA ARG A 45 -17.03 16.98 -3.85
C ARG A 45 -16.75 16.66 -2.39
N ILE A 46 -17.37 15.60 -1.88
CA ILE A 46 -17.35 15.21 -0.47
C ILE A 46 -16.48 13.98 -0.31
N LEU A 47 -15.65 13.99 0.74
CA LEU A 47 -14.85 12.84 1.13
C LEU A 47 -15.77 11.79 1.75
N SER A 48 -15.87 10.62 1.12
CA SER A 48 -16.76 9.56 1.60
C SER A 48 -16.25 8.90 2.89
N PRO A 49 -17.14 8.48 3.81
CA PRO A 49 -16.75 7.69 4.96
C PRO A 49 -16.05 6.38 4.56
N GLN A 50 -16.46 5.76 3.44
CA GLN A 50 -15.83 4.54 2.92
C GLN A 50 -14.36 4.77 2.56
N CYS A 51 -14.03 5.91 1.94
CA CYS A 51 -12.64 6.26 1.66
C CYS A 51 -11.81 6.31 2.96
N CYS A 52 -12.30 6.97 4.02
CA CYS A 52 -11.56 7.01 5.27
C CYS A 52 -11.40 5.65 5.95
N MET A 53 -12.43 4.78 5.88
CA MET A 53 -12.30 3.39 6.35
C MET A 53 -11.24 2.62 5.53
N ALA A 54 -11.19 2.85 4.22
CA ALA A 54 -10.21 2.22 3.35
C ALA A 54 -8.78 2.69 3.62
N VAL A 55 -8.57 4.00 3.82
CA VAL A 55 -7.26 4.57 4.21
C VAL A 55 -6.77 3.98 5.54
N ARG A 56 -7.67 3.80 6.52
CA ARG A 56 -7.32 3.08 7.76
C ARG A 56 -6.94 1.63 7.49
N SER A 57 -7.71 0.92 6.66
CA SER A 57 -7.42 -0.47 6.31
C SER A 57 -6.05 -0.63 5.65
N VAL A 58 -5.65 0.30 4.76
CA VAL A 58 -4.30 0.36 4.19
C VAL A 58 -3.25 0.51 5.28
N LYS A 59 -3.49 1.40 6.26
CA LYS A 59 -2.58 1.58 7.39
C LYS A 59 -2.41 0.28 8.19
N GLU A 60 -3.50 -0.42 8.46
CA GLU A 60 -3.49 -1.70 9.18
C GLU A 60 -2.73 -2.80 8.43
N LEU A 61 -2.82 -2.83 7.10
CA LEU A 61 -2.05 -3.75 6.26
C LEU A 61 -0.55 -3.42 6.28
N SER A 62 -0.18 -2.17 6.55
CA SER A 62 1.20 -1.66 6.54
C SER A 62 1.91 -1.66 7.91
N ARG A 63 1.51 -2.53 8.85
CA ARG A 63 2.06 -2.56 10.23
C ARG A 63 3.53 -2.97 10.33
N THR A 64 4.05 -3.74 9.37
CA THR A 64 5.46 -4.16 9.35
C THR A 64 6.24 -3.35 8.32
N PRO A 65 7.55 -3.11 8.51
CA PRO A 65 8.36 -2.37 7.53
C PRO A 65 8.31 -2.99 6.12
N THR A 66 8.31 -4.33 6.04
CA THR A 66 8.19 -5.08 4.79
C THR A 66 6.84 -4.86 4.11
N ALA A 67 5.73 -4.94 4.87
CA ALA A 67 4.40 -4.68 4.35
C ALA A 67 4.22 -3.21 3.96
N GLN A 68 4.75 -2.29 4.76
CA GLN A 68 4.75 -0.87 4.47
C GLN A 68 5.44 -0.55 3.15
N ASN A 69 6.66 -1.05 2.92
CA ASN A 69 7.40 -0.80 1.70
C ASN A 69 6.67 -1.38 0.46
N SER A 70 6.19 -2.62 0.56
CA SER A 70 5.46 -3.27 -0.55
C SER A 70 4.15 -2.56 -0.89
N ILE A 71 3.33 -2.22 0.11
CA ILE A 71 2.07 -1.49 -0.06
C ILE A 71 2.35 -0.08 -0.60
N CYS A 72 3.37 0.61 -0.07
CA CYS A 72 3.73 1.93 -0.52
C CYS A 72 4.02 1.92 -2.03
N LYS A 73 4.94 1.04 -2.49
CA LYS A 73 5.29 0.92 -3.92
C LYS A 73 4.08 0.58 -4.80
N CYS A 74 3.11 -0.14 -4.25
CA CYS A 74 1.87 -0.44 -4.95
C CYS A 74 0.97 0.79 -5.14
N LEU A 75 0.85 1.61 -4.11
CA LEU A 75 0.08 2.84 -4.16
C LEU A 75 0.77 3.91 -5.00
N GLU A 76 2.10 4.03 -4.93
CA GLU A 76 2.92 4.87 -5.81
C GLU A 76 2.65 4.56 -7.29
N ARG A 77 2.72 3.29 -7.70
CA ARG A 77 2.39 2.88 -9.08
C ARG A 77 0.93 3.18 -9.45
N MET A 78 0.01 3.02 -8.51
CA MET A 78 -1.42 3.29 -8.74
C MET A 78 -1.66 4.78 -9.01
N VAL A 79 -1.10 5.68 -8.20
CA VAL A 79 -1.31 7.12 -8.37
C VAL A 79 -0.62 7.69 -9.59
N VAL A 80 0.54 7.14 -9.98
CA VAL A 80 1.19 7.46 -11.25
C VAL A 80 0.29 7.07 -12.42
N LYS A 81 -0.35 5.88 -12.36
CA LYS A 81 -1.29 5.42 -13.40
C LYS A 81 -2.55 6.27 -13.50
N ILE A 82 -3.05 6.79 -12.37
CA ILE A 82 -4.20 7.71 -12.35
C ILE A 82 -3.84 9.05 -13.02
N GLY A 83 -2.62 9.53 -12.79
CA GLY A 83 -2.07 10.73 -13.42
C GLY A 83 -2.65 12.04 -12.86
N ARG A 84 -3.97 12.25 -12.97
CA ARG A 84 -4.63 13.47 -12.50
C ARG A 84 -5.13 13.29 -11.07
N ILE A 85 -4.47 13.91 -10.10
CA ILE A 85 -4.89 13.95 -8.69
C ILE A 85 -4.83 15.41 -8.22
N ASP A 86 -5.87 15.85 -7.51
CA ASP A 86 -5.89 17.13 -6.80
C ASP A 86 -4.95 17.06 -5.59
N GLN A 87 -3.89 17.86 -5.65
CA GLN A 87 -2.82 17.86 -4.66
C GLN A 87 -3.30 18.32 -3.28
N CYS A 88 -4.21 19.28 -3.20
CA CYS A 88 -4.74 19.80 -1.94
C CYS A 88 -5.62 18.75 -1.25
N ARG A 89 -6.41 18.01 -2.03
CA ARG A 89 -7.24 16.91 -1.53
C ARG A 89 -6.41 15.72 -1.07
N ALA A 90 -5.36 15.38 -1.81
CA ALA A 90 -4.48 14.27 -1.47
C ALA A 90 -3.64 14.56 -0.21
N THR A 91 -3.04 15.74 -0.10
CA THR A 91 -2.25 16.13 1.10
C THR A 91 -3.11 16.22 2.36
N SER A 92 -4.36 16.68 2.25
CA SER A 92 -5.29 16.76 3.40
C SER A 92 -5.99 15.44 3.74
N LEU A 93 -5.87 14.40 2.90
CA LEU A 93 -6.63 13.15 3.05
C LEU A 93 -6.36 12.46 4.38
N ALA A 94 -5.08 12.27 4.72
CA ALA A 94 -4.68 11.57 5.94
C ALA A 94 -5.18 12.31 7.20
N VAL A 95 -5.06 13.64 7.21
CA VAL A 95 -5.54 14.49 8.32
C VAL A 95 -7.06 14.42 8.44
N ARG A 96 -7.78 14.56 7.32
CA ARG A 96 -9.26 14.46 7.29
C ARG A 96 -9.77 13.10 7.76
N CYS A 97 -9.07 12.03 7.44
CA CYS A 97 -9.42 10.68 7.86
C CYS A 97 -8.88 10.27 9.24
N ARG A 98 -8.12 11.15 9.90
CA ARG A 98 -7.43 10.91 11.18
C ARG A 98 -6.52 9.68 11.14
N VAL A 99 -5.75 9.56 10.06
CA VAL A 99 -4.77 8.48 9.85
C VAL A 99 -3.36 9.05 9.94
N HIS A 100 -2.52 8.43 10.76
CA HIS A 100 -1.15 8.86 10.98
C HIS A 100 -0.12 8.01 10.21
N GLY A 101 0.90 8.67 9.67
CA GLY A 101 2.05 8.05 9.01
C GLY A 101 2.09 8.21 7.49
N SER A 102 3.29 8.06 6.92
CA SER A 102 3.63 8.42 5.53
C SER A 102 3.25 7.39 4.47
N ILE A 103 2.27 6.51 4.73
CA ILE A 103 1.87 5.43 3.81
C ILE A 103 0.79 5.85 2.82
N ILE A 104 0.09 6.96 3.08
CA ILE A 104 -1.04 7.42 2.28
C ILE A 104 -0.55 8.37 1.18
N PRO A 105 -0.90 8.13 -0.10
CA PRO A 105 -0.48 9.00 -1.19
C PRO A 105 -0.97 10.43 -1.04
N THR A 106 -0.03 11.37 -1.19
CA THR A 106 -0.28 12.82 -1.09
C THR A 106 -0.37 13.50 -2.45
N GLY A 107 -0.32 12.74 -3.55
CA GLY A 107 -0.39 13.28 -4.91
C GLY A 107 -0.01 12.24 -5.98
N ASN A 108 0.01 12.68 -7.23
CA ASN A 108 0.44 11.85 -8.37
C ASN A 108 1.97 11.64 -8.44
N ARG A 109 2.75 12.48 -7.74
CA ARG A 109 4.20 12.34 -7.56
C ARG A 109 4.57 11.76 -6.19
N PHE A 110 3.62 11.14 -5.51
CA PHE A 110 3.89 10.47 -4.25
C PHE A 110 4.94 9.39 -4.46
N SER A 111 5.97 9.37 -3.62
CA SER A 111 7.07 8.42 -3.73
C SER A 111 7.41 7.80 -2.39
N CYS A 112 7.70 6.52 -2.43
CA CYS A 112 8.09 5.71 -1.29
C CYS A 112 9.59 5.88 -1.02
N ARG A 113 9.99 7.01 -0.43
CA ARG A 113 11.34 7.12 0.15
C ARG A 113 11.37 6.46 1.52
N THR A 114 12.21 5.43 1.63
CA THR A 114 12.69 4.79 2.86
C THR A 114 13.34 5.80 3.80
#